data_AF-A0A835ZDJ1-F1
#
_entry.id   AF-A0A835ZDJ1-F1
#
_cell.length_a   1.000
_cell.length_b   1.000
_cell.length_c   1.000
_cell.angle_alpha   90.00
_cell.angle_beta   90.00
_cell.angle_gamma   90.00
#
_symmetry.space_group_name_H-M   'P 1'
#
loop_
_entity.id
_entity.type
_entity.pdbx_description
1 polymer ?
#
loop_
_entity_poly.entity_id
_entity_poly.type
_entity_poly.pdbx_seq_one_letter_code
_entity_poly.pdbx_strand_id
1 'polypeptide(L)'
;STATPYSWSTYVVLDAAALVPGGTYVFSLSGTDKFKAVGKATITVIANQAPSPGVFEVTPTNGVALETLFTFTGSLWSDDVDDYPLSYRFMYVVGDYTSDSQPVVIRGSSMSPSTTGILPVGNDANRQVSTLLYVSDRLGATAVAISTVTVQPVQKAAAELTAFLSTQATNLLGDAESNQNPELLVSLASTLTSVLNSATGEETGTQAEVEAATEARAELRVTLVGALAAAAASLEKTSENLDSQ
;
A
#
# COMPACT_ATOMS: atom_id res chain seq x y z
N SER A 1 -18.18 -0.25 59.55
CA SER A 1 -18.75 0.50 58.41
C SER A 1 -17.86 0.23 57.21
N THR A 2 -18.19 -0.81 56.44
CA THR A 2 -17.51 -1.15 55.19
C THR A 2 -18.20 -0.38 54.07
N ALA A 3 -17.57 0.70 53.61
CA ALA A 3 -18.05 1.42 52.44
C ALA A 3 -17.86 0.53 51.22
N THR A 4 -18.96 0.17 50.55
CA THR A 4 -18.94 -0.40 49.21
C THR A 4 -18.43 0.68 48.25
N PRO A 5 -17.31 0.48 47.54
CA PRO A 5 -16.85 1.47 46.57
C PRO A 5 -17.86 1.52 45.41
N TYR A 6 -18.48 2.67 45.22
CA TYR A 6 -19.20 2.98 43.99
C TYR A 6 -18.19 3.04 42.84
N SER A 7 -18.32 2.17 41.84
CA SER A 7 -17.49 2.25 40.63
C SER A 7 -18.10 3.29 39.69
N TRP A 8 -17.45 4.44 39.55
CA TRP A 8 -17.67 5.37 38.45
C TRP A 8 -16.43 5.33 37.55
N SER A 9 -16.65 5.14 36.26
CA SER A 9 -15.57 5.24 35.26
C SER A 9 -15.48 6.70 34.81
N THR A 10 -14.29 7.27 34.85
CA THR A 10 -13.99 8.56 34.24
C THR A 10 -12.98 8.35 33.14
N TYR A 11 -13.19 8.98 31.99
CA TYR A 11 -12.31 8.88 30.83
C TYR A 11 -11.65 10.23 30.63
N VAL A 12 -10.34 10.21 30.44
CA VAL A 12 -9.60 11.36 29.91
C VAL A 12 -9.52 11.15 28.41
N VAL A 13 -10.13 12.06 27.65
CA VAL A 13 -10.02 12.09 26.19
C VAL A 13 -8.95 13.10 25.83
N LEU A 14 -8.00 12.68 25.01
CA LEU A 14 -6.96 13.53 24.47
C LEU A 14 -7.24 13.76 22.99
N ASP A 15 -6.91 14.94 22.49
CA ASP A 15 -6.91 15.19 21.06
C ASP A 15 -5.88 14.30 20.36
N ALA A 16 -6.12 14.03 19.07
CA ALA A 16 -5.13 13.36 18.24
C ALA A 16 -3.80 14.14 18.26
N ALA A 17 -2.69 13.41 18.37
CA ALA A 17 -1.34 13.98 18.47
C ALA A 17 -1.09 14.93 19.67
N ALA A 18 -1.91 14.86 20.73
CA ALA A 18 -1.67 15.61 21.96
C ALA A 18 -0.40 15.17 22.72
N LEU A 19 0.08 13.95 22.48
CA LEU A 19 1.30 13.40 23.07
C LEU A 19 2.41 13.32 22.01
N VAL A 20 3.63 13.69 22.41
CA VAL A 20 4.84 13.53 21.62
C VAL A 20 5.19 12.03 21.57
N PRO A 21 5.43 11.46 20.38
CA PRO A 21 5.85 10.06 20.23
C PRO A 21 7.08 9.74 21.09
N GLY A 22 7.07 8.60 21.79
CA GLY A 22 8.13 8.18 22.72
C GLY A 22 8.17 8.99 24.03
N GLY A 23 7.32 10.01 24.17
CA GLY A 23 7.24 10.84 25.36
C GLY A 23 6.71 10.07 26.57
N THR A 24 7.34 10.28 27.72
CA THR A 24 6.85 9.75 29.01
C THR A 24 5.96 10.78 29.69
N TYR A 25 4.72 10.37 30.00
CA TYR A 25 3.71 11.20 30.62
C TYR A 25 3.27 10.63 31.96
N VAL A 26 3.09 11.51 32.95
CA VAL A 26 2.55 11.13 34.26
C VAL A 26 1.17 11.75 34.41
N PHE A 27 0.14 10.91 34.34
CA PHE A 27 -1.23 11.33 34.66
C PHE A 27 -1.45 11.24 36.16
N SER A 28 -2.04 12.29 36.73
CA SER A 28 -2.26 12.40 38.16
C SER A 28 -3.72 12.67 38.44
N LEU A 29 -4.35 11.80 39.24
CA LEU A 29 -5.66 12.03 39.83
C LEU A 29 -5.48 12.51 41.27
N SER A 30 -6.02 13.68 41.60
CA SER A 30 -6.06 14.17 42.98
C SER A 30 -7.50 14.39 43.43
N GLY A 31 -7.85 13.87 44.60
CA GLY A 31 -9.13 14.12 45.26
C GLY A 31 -8.92 14.86 46.58
N THR A 32 -9.81 15.80 46.89
CA THR A 32 -9.80 16.49 48.19
C THR A 32 -11.05 16.11 48.97
N ASP A 33 -10.89 15.69 50.22
CA ASP A 33 -12.02 15.31 51.07
C ASP A 33 -12.67 16.52 51.76
N LYS A 34 -13.76 16.27 52.52
CA LYS A 34 -14.48 17.31 53.27
C LYS A 34 -13.66 17.96 54.39
N PHE A 35 -12.57 17.32 54.81
CA PHE A 35 -11.63 17.82 55.82
C PHE A 35 -10.39 18.47 55.20
N LYS A 36 -10.39 18.71 53.87
CA LYS A 36 -9.28 19.28 53.08
C LYS A 36 -8.05 18.38 52.97
N ALA A 37 -8.16 17.09 53.30
CA ALA A 37 -7.10 16.14 53.02
C ALA A 37 -7.06 15.81 51.52
N VAL A 38 -5.86 15.80 50.94
CA VAL A 38 -5.64 15.52 49.52
C VAL A 38 -5.09 14.11 49.37
N GLY A 39 -5.80 13.26 48.62
CA GLY A 39 -5.29 11.98 48.12
C GLY A 39 -4.81 12.14 46.68
N LYS A 40 -3.72 11.46 46.31
CA LYS A 40 -3.17 11.48 44.95
C LYS A 40 -2.90 10.06 44.46
N ALA A 41 -3.25 9.78 43.21
CA ALA A 41 -2.85 8.58 42.48
C ALA A 41 -2.21 9.00 41.15
N THR A 42 -1.20 8.27 40.71
CA THR A 42 -0.49 8.57 39.46
C THR A 42 -0.30 7.32 38.63
N ILE A 43 -0.35 7.48 37.31
CA ILE A 43 0.08 6.46 36.34
C ILE A 43 1.11 7.08 35.41
N THR A 44 2.06 6.25 34.97
CA THR A 44 3.04 6.63 33.95
C THR A 44 2.68 5.92 32.67
N VAL A 45 2.63 6.67 31.56
CA VAL A 45 2.32 6.17 30.23
C VAL A 45 3.43 6.63 29.29
N ILE A 46 3.94 5.71 28.47
CA ILE A 46 4.84 6.02 27.37
C ILE A 46 4.00 6.09 26.11
N ALA A 47 4.04 7.21 25.41
CA ALA A 47 3.32 7.37 24.14
C ALA A 47 4.01 6.53 23.06
N ASN A 48 3.21 5.79 22.29
CA ASN A 48 3.74 4.95 21.21
C ASN A 48 4.54 5.77 20.19
N GLN A 49 5.58 5.17 19.61
CA GLN A 49 6.41 5.78 18.58
C GLN A 49 6.52 4.86 17.37
N ALA A 50 6.71 5.44 16.19
CA ALA A 50 6.90 4.63 15.00
C ALA A 50 8.22 3.84 15.06
N PRO A 51 8.30 2.69 14.36
CA PRO A 51 9.54 1.92 14.27
C PRO A 51 10.72 2.78 13.82
N SER A 52 11.91 2.45 14.34
CA SER A 52 13.15 3.11 13.94
C SER A 52 13.43 2.87 12.45
N PRO A 53 13.75 3.92 11.67
CA PRO A 53 13.97 3.80 10.24
C PRO A 53 15.07 2.81 9.88
N GLY A 54 14.70 1.83 9.04
CA GLY A 54 15.63 0.92 8.38
C GLY A 54 15.97 1.38 6.96
N VAL A 55 16.37 0.42 6.13
CA VAL A 55 16.65 0.59 4.70
C VAL A 55 15.48 0.05 3.87
N PHE A 56 15.13 0.77 2.81
CA PHE A 56 14.18 0.30 1.80
C PHE A 56 14.82 0.36 0.41
N GLU A 57 14.91 -0.80 -0.23
CA GLU A 57 15.54 -0.98 -1.53
C GLU A 57 14.62 -1.70 -2.51
N VAL A 58 14.74 -1.35 -3.79
CA VAL A 58 14.04 -1.99 -4.90
C VAL A 58 15.04 -2.38 -5.99
N THR A 59 15.05 -3.65 -6.37
CA THR A 59 15.99 -4.20 -7.36
C THR A 59 15.25 -4.99 -8.45
N PRO A 60 15.53 -4.75 -9.74
CA PRO A 60 16.43 -3.73 -10.28
C PRO A 60 15.87 -2.30 -10.14
N THR A 61 16.71 -1.27 -10.24
CA THR A 61 16.26 0.14 -10.21
C THR A 61 15.70 0.62 -11.55
N ASN A 62 15.86 -0.18 -12.60
CA ASN A 62 15.42 0.08 -13.96
C ASN A 62 14.77 -1.18 -14.53
N GLY A 63 13.68 -1.03 -15.29
CA GLY A 63 13.02 -2.16 -15.92
C GLY A 63 12.02 -1.75 -17.00
N VAL A 64 11.35 -2.76 -17.55
CA VAL A 64 10.28 -2.64 -18.54
C VAL A 64 8.99 -3.15 -17.91
N ALA A 65 7.89 -2.40 -18.05
CA ALA A 65 6.60 -2.77 -17.51
C ALA A 65 6.15 -4.15 -18.02
N LEU A 66 5.46 -4.94 -17.18
CA LEU A 66 5.03 -6.33 -17.45
C LEU A 66 6.14 -7.36 -17.71
N GLU A 67 7.39 -6.96 -17.98
CA GLU A 67 8.50 -7.88 -18.28
C GLU A 67 9.49 -7.98 -17.11
N THR A 68 9.76 -6.89 -16.41
CA THR A 68 10.72 -6.86 -15.29
C THR A 68 10.03 -7.14 -13.96
N LEU A 69 10.48 -8.18 -13.26
CA LEU A 69 10.08 -8.45 -11.88
C LEU A 69 10.96 -7.66 -10.92
N PHE A 70 10.34 -6.77 -10.15
CA PHE A 70 11.00 -5.98 -9.11
C PHE A 70 10.90 -6.69 -7.76
N THR A 71 11.99 -6.67 -7.01
CA THR A 71 12.05 -7.15 -5.62
C THR A 71 12.13 -5.95 -4.69
N PHE A 72 11.21 -5.87 -3.75
CA PHE A 72 11.08 -4.82 -2.75
C PHE A 72 11.51 -5.38 -1.40
N THR A 73 12.46 -4.72 -0.74
CA THR A 73 13.03 -5.22 0.51
C THR A 73 13.14 -4.10 1.54
N GLY A 74 12.46 -4.27 2.67
CA GLY A 74 12.72 -3.53 3.90
C GLY A 74 13.72 -4.30 4.75
N SER A 75 14.80 -3.67 5.19
CA SER A 75 15.79 -4.32 6.06
C SER A 75 16.22 -3.39 7.17
N LEU A 76 16.75 -3.95 8.26
CA LEU A 76 17.27 -3.18 9.41
C LEU A 76 16.25 -2.29 10.11
N TRP A 77 14.95 -2.57 9.96
CA TRP A 77 13.89 -1.94 10.75
C TRP A 77 13.84 -2.58 12.13
N SER A 78 13.67 -1.76 13.15
CA SER A 78 13.60 -2.22 14.54
C SER A 78 12.66 -1.36 15.36
N ASP A 79 12.08 -1.94 16.40
CA ASP A 79 11.29 -1.24 17.40
C ASP A 79 11.64 -1.66 18.82
N ASP A 80 10.98 -1.04 19.78
CA ASP A 80 10.95 -1.48 21.17
C ASP A 80 10.43 -2.93 21.25
N VAL A 81 11.01 -3.73 22.15
CA VAL A 81 10.75 -5.18 22.23
C VAL A 81 9.27 -5.50 22.46
N ASP A 82 8.57 -4.60 23.15
CA ASP A 82 7.16 -4.74 23.47
C ASP A 82 6.24 -4.37 22.31
N ASP A 83 6.74 -3.82 21.20
CA ASP A 83 5.94 -3.29 20.08
C ASP A 83 6.00 -4.19 18.81
N TYR A 84 6.72 -5.30 18.88
CA TYR A 84 6.68 -6.37 17.87
C TYR A 84 5.36 -7.18 17.90
N PRO A 85 4.95 -7.79 16.77
CA PRO A 85 5.66 -7.88 15.49
C PRO A 85 5.53 -6.63 14.62
N LEU A 86 6.57 -6.37 13.82
CA LEU A 86 6.50 -5.40 12.74
C LEU A 86 5.72 -5.96 11.55
N SER A 87 4.93 -5.10 10.92
CA SER A 87 4.22 -5.37 9.68
C SER A 87 4.71 -4.45 8.56
N TYR A 88 4.83 -5.01 7.36
CA TYR A 88 5.36 -4.38 6.17
C TYR A 88 4.27 -4.35 5.10
N ARG A 89 4.05 -3.17 4.52
CA ARG A 89 3.11 -2.94 3.42
C ARG A 89 3.84 -2.22 2.28
N PHE A 90 3.70 -2.76 1.07
CA PHE A 90 4.41 -2.29 -0.12
C PHE A 90 3.43 -1.69 -1.13
N MET A 91 3.76 -0.51 -1.63
CA MET A 91 2.89 0.25 -2.53
C MET A 91 3.72 1.00 -3.58
N TYR A 92 3.07 1.56 -4.60
CA TYR A 92 3.70 2.48 -5.53
C TYR A 92 2.77 3.62 -5.94
N VAL A 93 3.38 4.67 -6.49
CA VAL A 93 2.74 5.79 -7.18
C VAL A 93 3.50 6.01 -8.49
N VAL A 94 2.77 6.24 -9.58
CA VAL A 94 3.39 6.59 -10.87
C VAL A 94 3.83 8.06 -10.84
N GLY A 95 5.11 8.31 -11.10
CA GLY A 95 5.73 9.62 -10.94
C GLY A 95 6.19 9.90 -9.50
N ASP A 96 6.29 11.19 -9.16
CA ASP A 96 6.73 11.65 -7.85
C ASP A 96 5.66 11.44 -6.77
N TYR A 97 6.10 11.05 -5.57
CA TYR A 97 5.22 10.92 -4.42
C TYR A 97 4.92 12.27 -3.76
N THR A 98 3.63 12.54 -3.51
CA THR A 98 3.13 13.73 -2.82
C THR A 98 2.08 13.33 -1.76
N SER A 99 1.71 14.26 -0.88
CA SER A 99 0.68 14.01 0.15
C SER A 99 -0.69 13.65 -0.41
N ASP A 100 -1.01 14.06 -1.64
CA ASP A 100 -2.30 13.83 -2.29
C ASP A 100 -2.29 12.58 -3.18
N SER A 101 -1.12 11.94 -3.35
CA SER A 101 -0.98 10.74 -4.16
C SER A 101 -1.85 9.61 -3.64
N GLN A 102 -2.46 8.85 -4.55
CA GLN A 102 -3.24 7.65 -4.24
C GLN A 102 -2.40 6.41 -4.56
N PRO A 103 -1.74 5.78 -3.57
CA PRO A 103 -0.84 4.67 -3.82
C PRO A 103 -1.61 3.40 -4.19
N VAL A 104 -1.07 2.63 -5.12
CA VAL A 104 -1.56 1.30 -5.45
C VAL A 104 -0.83 0.29 -4.58
N VAL A 105 -1.58 -0.59 -3.92
CA VAL A 105 -1.03 -1.64 -3.06
C VAL A 105 -0.44 -2.76 -3.91
N ILE A 106 0.84 -3.06 -3.72
CA ILE A 106 1.50 -4.25 -4.27
C ILE A 106 1.24 -5.43 -3.35
N ARG A 107 1.39 -5.17 -2.04
CA ARG A 107 1.17 -6.16 -0.99
C ARG A 107 0.68 -5.48 0.28
N GLY A 108 -0.42 -6.01 0.82
CA GLY A 108 -0.97 -5.60 2.10
C GLY A 108 -0.02 -5.86 3.28
N SER A 109 -0.42 -5.40 4.47
CA SER A 109 0.37 -5.54 5.68
C SER A 109 0.66 -7.01 6.00
N SER A 110 1.93 -7.34 6.25
CA SER A 110 2.35 -8.69 6.62
C SER A 110 3.66 -8.69 7.39
N MET A 111 4.01 -9.79 8.06
CA MET A 111 5.32 -9.92 8.72
C MET A 111 6.49 -10.20 7.76
N SER A 112 6.25 -10.32 6.45
CA SER A 112 7.33 -10.55 5.49
C SER A 112 7.93 -9.22 5.05
N PRO A 113 9.23 -8.98 5.29
CA PRO A 113 9.91 -7.72 4.99
C PRO A 113 10.31 -7.61 3.51
N SER A 114 9.86 -8.53 2.67
CA SER A 114 10.08 -8.49 1.24
C SER A 114 8.85 -8.93 0.45
N THR A 115 8.78 -8.45 -0.79
CA THR A 115 7.81 -8.90 -1.78
C THR A 115 8.37 -8.72 -3.19
N THR A 116 7.74 -9.36 -4.17
CA THR A 116 8.01 -9.15 -5.58
C THR A 116 6.77 -8.62 -6.27
N GLY A 117 6.97 -7.85 -7.32
CA GLY A 117 5.89 -7.25 -8.08
C GLY A 117 6.40 -6.68 -9.38
N ILE A 118 5.47 -6.42 -10.28
CA ILE A 118 5.72 -5.65 -11.49
C ILE A 118 5.21 -4.24 -11.29
N LEU A 119 5.73 -3.30 -12.08
CA LEU A 119 5.39 -1.89 -11.97
C LEU A 119 4.85 -1.34 -13.30
N PRO A 120 3.95 -0.35 -13.26
CA PRO A 120 3.45 0.35 -14.44
C PRO A 120 4.54 1.18 -15.11
N VAL A 121 4.28 1.59 -16.35
CA VAL A 121 5.13 2.56 -17.05
C VAL A 121 5.10 3.90 -16.31
N GLY A 122 6.27 4.51 -16.11
CA GLY A 122 6.37 5.86 -15.57
C GLY A 122 5.76 6.90 -16.52
N ASN A 123 5.03 7.86 -15.95
CA ASN A 123 4.26 8.84 -16.72
C ASN A 123 5.00 10.16 -16.99
N ASP A 124 6.11 10.41 -16.32
CA ASP A 124 6.96 11.59 -16.51
C ASP A 124 8.02 11.36 -17.59
N ALA A 125 8.77 12.41 -17.92
CA ALA A 125 9.85 12.34 -18.91
C ALA A 125 10.96 11.35 -18.51
N ASN A 126 11.14 11.14 -17.21
CA ASN A 126 12.17 10.26 -16.65
C ASN A 126 11.68 8.82 -16.44
N ARG A 127 10.41 8.52 -16.75
CA ARG A 127 9.76 7.23 -16.52
C ARG A 127 9.83 6.72 -15.08
N GLN A 128 9.72 7.63 -14.12
CA GLN A 128 9.81 7.36 -12.69
C GLN A 128 8.52 6.72 -12.13
N VAL A 129 8.75 5.83 -11.17
CA VAL A 129 7.73 5.25 -10.29
C VAL A 129 8.27 5.33 -8.87
N SER A 130 7.55 6.03 -8.00
CA SER A 130 7.85 6.09 -6.57
C SER A 130 7.29 4.86 -5.88
N THR A 131 8.14 4.08 -5.24
CA THR A 131 7.76 2.90 -4.46
C THR A 131 7.78 3.27 -2.97
N LEU A 132 6.87 2.70 -2.19
CA LEU A 132 6.69 3.02 -0.78
C LEU A 132 6.70 1.75 0.07
N LEU A 133 7.40 1.82 1.19
CA LEU A 133 7.33 0.86 2.27
C LEU A 133 6.75 1.55 3.51
N TYR A 134 5.65 1.00 4.02
CA TYR A 134 5.11 1.36 5.33
C TYR A 134 5.49 0.24 6.29
N VAL A 135 6.13 0.60 7.39
CA VAL A 135 6.48 -0.31 8.48
C VAL A 135 5.74 0.13 9.72
N SER A 136 4.87 -0.75 10.22
CA SER A 136 4.01 -0.47 11.37
C SER A 136 4.27 -1.46 12.50
N ASP A 137 4.24 -0.97 13.72
CA ASP A 137 4.24 -1.79 14.94
C ASP A 137 2.86 -2.41 15.23
N ARG A 138 2.73 -3.18 16.31
CA ARG A 138 1.45 -3.78 16.72
C ARG A 138 0.44 -2.78 17.30
N LEU A 139 0.88 -1.58 17.67
CA LEU A 139 0.10 -0.50 18.26
C LEU A 139 -0.39 0.52 17.20
N GLY A 140 0.01 0.34 15.95
CA GLY A 140 -0.37 1.14 14.78
C GLY A 140 0.54 2.31 14.44
N ALA A 141 1.61 2.61 15.21
CA ALA A 141 2.52 3.67 14.78
C ALA A 141 3.35 3.19 13.59
N THR A 142 3.56 4.10 12.63
CA THR A 142 4.00 3.74 11.29
C THR A 142 5.08 4.69 10.80
N ALA A 143 6.14 4.11 10.26
CA ALA A 143 7.19 4.81 9.54
C ALA A 143 7.08 4.52 8.04
N VAL A 144 7.51 5.47 7.21
CA VAL A 144 7.44 5.39 5.75
C VAL A 144 8.83 5.58 5.15
N ALA A 145 9.20 4.72 4.21
CA ALA A 145 10.39 4.87 3.38
C ALA A 145 10.02 4.82 1.90
N ILE A 146 10.74 5.57 1.07
CA ILE A 146 10.47 5.73 -0.36
C ILE A 146 11.73 5.38 -1.15
N SER A 147 11.54 4.67 -2.25
CA SER A 147 12.59 4.39 -3.25
C SER A 147 12.04 4.65 -4.64
N THR A 148 12.85 5.19 -5.55
CA THR A 148 12.42 5.52 -6.92
C THR A 148 13.07 4.58 -7.92
N VAL A 149 12.27 4.09 -8.86
CA VAL A 149 12.73 3.26 -9.97
C VAL A 149 12.26 3.82 -11.31
N THR A 150 12.94 3.43 -12.38
CA THR A 150 12.61 3.83 -13.75
C THR A 150 11.97 2.65 -14.50
N VAL A 151 10.76 2.85 -15.05
CA VAL A 151 10.00 1.78 -15.72
C VAL A 151 9.58 2.21 -17.12
N GLN A 152 10.19 1.58 -18.11
CA GLN A 152 9.99 1.85 -19.52
C GLN A 152 8.76 1.11 -20.09
N PRO A 153 8.14 1.63 -21.16
CA PRO A 153 7.09 0.92 -21.88
C PRO A 153 7.63 -0.29 -22.64
N VAL A 154 6.78 -1.30 -22.79
CA VAL A 154 7.06 -2.50 -23.60
C VAL A 154 7.32 -2.11 -25.05
N GLN A 155 8.47 -2.51 -25.58
CA GLN A 155 8.86 -2.26 -26.97
C GLN A 155 8.55 -3.50 -27.82
N LYS A 156 7.36 -3.55 -28.42
CA LYS A 156 6.93 -4.62 -29.36
C LYS A 156 6.18 -3.99 -30.54
N ALA A 157 6.12 -4.70 -31.67
CA ALA A 157 5.27 -4.27 -32.78
C ALA A 157 3.79 -4.25 -32.34
N ALA A 158 2.96 -3.38 -32.92
CA ALA A 158 1.59 -3.15 -32.47
C ALA A 158 0.76 -4.45 -32.37
N ALA A 159 0.83 -5.32 -33.38
CA ALA A 159 0.11 -6.60 -33.37
C ALA A 159 0.61 -7.56 -32.27
N GLU A 160 1.92 -7.61 -32.05
CA GLU A 160 2.54 -8.44 -31.00
C GLU A 160 2.21 -7.92 -29.60
N LEU A 161 2.21 -6.59 -29.44
CA LEU A 161 1.85 -5.92 -28.19
C LEU A 161 0.39 -6.19 -27.83
N THR A 162 -0.53 -6.09 -28.79
CA THR A 162 -1.95 -6.41 -28.60
C THR A 162 -2.14 -7.86 -28.17
N ALA A 163 -1.49 -8.81 -28.86
CA ALA A 163 -1.57 -10.23 -28.50
C ALA A 163 -1.01 -10.51 -27.10
N PHE A 164 0.13 -9.88 -26.77
CA PHE A 164 0.76 -9.97 -25.45
C PHE A 164 -0.17 -9.45 -24.35
N LEU A 165 -0.70 -8.25 -24.49
CA LEU A 165 -1.60 -7.66 -23.49
C LEU A 165 -2.90 -8.44 -23.34
N SER A 166 -3.45 -8.98 -24.43
CA SER A 166 -4.66 -9.83 -24.38
C SER A 166 -4.44 -11.11 -23.58
N THR A 167 -3.28 -11.74 -23.75
CA THR A 167 -2.89 -12.91 -22.97
C THR A 167 -2.73 -12.55 -21.49
N GLN A 168 -2.04 -11.45 -21.17
CA GLN A 168 -1.87 -11.02 -19.79
C GLN A 168 -3.21 -10.65 -19.12
N ALA A 169 -4.14 -10.00 -19.84
CA ALA A 169 -5.46 -9.66 -19.33
C ALA A 169 -6.31 -10.92 -19.05
N THR A 170 -6.21 -11.93 -19.91
CA THR A 170 -6.91 -13.21 -19.73
C THR A 170 -6.38 -13.97 -18.51
N ASN A 171 -5.05 -14.02 -18.35
CA ASN A 171 -4.41 -14.64 -17.18
C ASN A 171 -4.84 -13.93 -15.88
N LEU A 172 -4.82 -12.60 -15.88
CA LEU A 172 -5.28 -11.80 -14.75
C LEU A 172 -6.73 -12.12 -14.37
N LEU A 173 -7.63 -12.27 -15.35
CA LEU A 173 -9.01 -12.63 -15.09
C LEU A 173 -9.14 -14.02 -14.44
N GLY A 174 -8.39 -15.00 -14.93
CA GLY A 174 -8.33 -16.33 -14.33
C GLY A 174 -7.78 -16.32 -12.89
N ASP A 175 -6.74 -15.53 -12.64
CA ASP A 175 -6.17 -15.37 -11.30
C ASP A 175 -7.17 -14.68 -10.34
N ALA A 176 -7.95 -13.71 -10.83
CA ALA A 176 -9.02 -13.05 -10.09
C ALA A 176 -10.14 -13.99 -9.68
N GLU A 177 -10.54 -14.90 -10.56
CA GLU A 177 -11.53 -15.93 -10.23
C GLU A 177 -11.01 -16.89 -9.14
N SER A 178 -9.70 -17.14 -9.12
CA SER A 178 -9.06 -18.02 -8.13
C SER A 178 -8.87 -17.38 -6.73
N ASN A 179 -9.05 -16.06 -6.59
CA ASN A 179 -8.90 -15.28 -5.35
C ASN A 179 -7.56 -15.48 -4.62
N GLN A 180 -6.45 -15.70 -5.34
CA GLN A 180 -5.18 -16.01 -4.68
C GLN A 180 -4.53 -14.82 -3.98
N ASN A 181 -4.54 -13.63 -4.60
CA ASN A 181 -3.91 -12.42 -4.06
C ASN A 181 -4.55 -11.14 -4.64
N PRO A 182 -5.62 -10.63 -4.01
CA PRO A 182 -6.44 -9.56 -4.58
C PRO A 182 -5.70 -8.23 -4.73
N GLU A 183 -4.71 -7.93 -3.87
CA GLU A 183 -3.89 -6.73 -4.02
C GLU A 183 -2.96 -6.80 -5.24
N LEU A 184 -2.31 -7.95 -5.43
CA LEU A 184 -1.43 -8.16 -6.57
C LEU A 184 -2.21 -8.09 -7.89
N LEU A 185 -3.47 -8.54 -7.91
CA LEU A 185 -4.35 -8.43 -9.07
C LEU A 185 -4.63 -6.97 -9.44
N VAL A 186 -4.96 -6.12 -8.46
CA VAL A 186 -5.17 -4.69 -8.70
C VAL A 186 -3.90 -4.02 -9.22
N SER A 187 -2.73 -4.37 -8.64
CA SER A 187 -1.43 -3.87 -9.10
C SER A 187 -1.13 -4.27 -10.56
N LEU A 188 -1.34 -5.53 -10.92
CA LEU A 188 -1.17 -6.06 -12.29
C LEU A 188 -2.16 -5.41 -13.26
N ALA A 189 -3.43 -5.26 -12.88
CA ALA A 189 -4.45 -4.60 -13.69
C ALA A 189 -4.11 -3.13 -13.98
N SER A 190 -3.61 -2.42 -12.96
CA SER A 190 -3.13 -1.04 -13.08
C SER A 190 -1.91 -0.95 -14.00
N THR A 191 -1.00 -1.93 -13.90
CA THR A 191 0.16 -2.05 -14.79
C THR A 191 -0.23 -2.28 -16.24
N LEU A 192 -1.17 -3.20 -16.51
CA LEU A 192 -1.72 -3.44 -17.85
C LEU A 192 -2.38 -2.19 -18.43
N THR A 193 -3.14 -1.45 -17.61
CA THR A 193 -3.78 -0.20 -18.01
C THR A 193 -2.74 0.85 -18.40
N SER A 194 -1.67 0.96 -17.61
CA SER A 194 -0.57 1.88 -17.89
C SER A 194 0.15 1.53 -19.19
N VAL A 195 0.48 0.26 -19.43
CA VAL A 195 1.13 -0.16 -20.69
C VAL A 195 0.22 0.14 -21.89
N LEU A 196 -1.08 -0.17 -21.78
CA LEU A 196 -2.06 0.11 -22.83
C LEU A 196 -2.15 1.61 -23.16
N ASN A 197 -2.11 2.48 -22.15
CA ASN A 197 -2.10 3.93 -22.34
C ASN A 197 -0.75 4.48 -22.83
N SER A 198 0.37 3.83 -22.49
CA SER A 198 1.68 4.22 -23.00
C SER A 198 1.84 3.93 -24.49
N ALA A 199 1.19 2.88 -24.99
CA ALA A 199 1.24 2.47 -26.39
C ALA A 199 0.51 3.43 -27.35
N THR A 200 -0.34 4.34 -26.83
CA THR A 200 -1.05 5.34 -27.66
C THR A 200 -0.18 6.53 -28.06
N GLY A 201 1.06 6.62 -27.56
CA GLY A 201 2.03 7.63 -27.99
C GLY A 201 2.76 7.17 -29.26
N GLU A 202 2.56 7.90 -30.36
CA GLU A 202 3.26 7.77 -31.65
C GLU A 202 3.07 6.43 -32.39
N GLU A 203 1.84 6.18 -32.88
CA GLU A 203 1.66 5.19 -33.95
C GLU A 203 2.12 5.78 -35.29
N THR A 204 3.37 5.52 -35.67
CA THR A 204 3.82 5.71 -37.05
C THR A 204 3.45 4.47 -37.86
N GLY A 205 2.35 4.53 -38.62
CA GLY A 205 1.86 3.44 -39.47
C GLY A 205 0.90 3.95 -40.55
N THR A 206 0.50 3.07 -41.46
CA THR A 206 -0.56 3.38 -42.43
C THR A 206 -1.90 3.56 -41.72
N GLN A 207 -2.82 4.34 -42.31
CA GLN A 207 -4.13 4.62 -41.70
C GLN A 207 -4.90 3.34 -41.31
N ALA A 208 -4.80 2.27 -42.11
CA ALA A 208 -5.44 0.99 -41.82
C ALA A 208 -4.81 0.25 -40.62
N GLU A 209 -3.49 0.37 -40.41
CA GLU A 209 -2.80 -0.21 -39.26
C GLU A 209 -3.16 0.53 -37.97
N VAL A 210 -3.32 1.85 -38.04
CA VAL A 210 -3.77 2.69 -36.92
C VAL A 210 -5.22 2.37 -36.55
N GLU A 211 -6.11 2.24 -37.53
CA GLU A 211 -7.52 1.87 -37.30
C GLU A 211 -7.64 0.47 -36.68
N ALA A 212 -6.92 -0.52 -37.20
CA ALA A 212 -6.92 -1.88 -36.64
C ALA A 212 -6.32 -1.95 -35.22
N ALA A 213 -5.24 -1.21 -34.96
CA ALA A 213 -4.66 -1.10 -33.62
C ALA A 213 -5.61 -0.41 -32.63
N THR A 214 -6.37 0.59 -33.09
CA THR A 214 -7.37 1.29 -32.29
C THR A 214 -8.53 0.37 -31.89
N GLU A 215 -9.07 -0.41 -32.83
CA GLU A 215 -10.13 -1.38 -32.54
C GLU A 215 -9.68 -2.46 -31.57
N ALA A 216 -8.50 -3.06 -31.80
CA ALA A 216 -7.98 -4.10 -30.92
C ALA A 216 -7.70 -3.59 -29.49
N ARG A 217 -7.32 -2.32 -29.35
CA ARG A 217 -7.18 -1.67 -28.04
C ARG A 217 -8.53 -1.42 -27.37
N ALA A 218 -9.57 -1.09 -28.13
CA ALA A 218 -10.91 -0.93 -27.59
C ALA A 218 -11.43 -2.24 -26.99
N GLU A 219 -11.26 -3.37 -27.69
CA GLU A 219 -11.61 -4.70 -27.17
C GLU A 219 -10.80 -5.05 -25.92
N LEU A 220 -9.49 -4.78 -25.94
CA LEU A 220 -8.62 -5.04 -24.80
C LEU A 220 -9.01 -4.23 -23.56
N ARG A 221 -9.48 -2.98 -23.73
CA ARG A 221 -10.01 -2.15 -22.63
C ARG A 221 -11.22 -2.80 -21.98
N VAL A 222 -12.13 -3.39 -22.77
CA VAL A 222 -13.32 -4.06 -22.24
C VAL A 222 -12.91 -5.26 -21.37
N THR A 223 -11.98 -6.10 -21.85
CA THR A 223 -11.46 -7.24 -21.08
C THR A 223 -10.79 -6.79 -19.78
N LEU A 224 -9.99 -5.72 -19.84
CA LEU A 224 -9.27 -5.20 -18.68
C LEU A 224 -10.20 -4.59 -17.63
N VAL A 225 -11.25 -3.89 -18.04
CA VAL A 225 -12.30 -3.40 -17.13
C VAL A 225 -13.00 -4.56 -16.44
N GLY A 226 -13.28 -5.66 -17.16
CA GLY A 226 -13.81 -6.89 -16.56
C GLY A 226 -12.88 -7.47 -15.49
N ALA A 227 -11.57 -7.56 -15.79
CA ALA A 227 -10.58 -8.05 -14.85
C ALA A 227 -10.42 -7.14 -13.61
N LEU A 228 -10.47 -5.81 -13.79
CA LEU A 228 -10.47 -4.84 -12.70
C LEU A 228 -11.67 -5.00 -11.78
N ALA A 229 -12.87 -5.16 -12.35
CA ALA A 229 -14.09 -5.37 -11.58
C ALA A 229 -14.04 -6.69 -10.79
N ALA A 230 -13.52 -7.76 -11.39
CA ALA A 230 -13.33 -9.04 -10.71
C ALA A 230 -12.32 -8.95 -9.56
N ALA A 231 -11.19 -8.27 -9.77
CA ALA A 231 -10.18 -8.05 -8.73
C ALA A 231 -10.73 -7.22 -7.56
N ALA A 232 -11.49 -6.16 -7.85
CA ALA A 232 -12.15 -5.34 -6.84
C ALA A 232 -13.16 -6.16 -6.01
N ALA A 233 -13.97 -7.00 -6.66
CA ALA A 233 -14.90 -7.89 -5.97
C ALA A 233 -14.18 -8.94 -5.09
N SER A 234 -12.97 -9.36 -5.48
CA SER A 234 -12.13 -10.26 -4.69
C SER A 234 -11.62 -9.59 -3.40
N LEU A 235 -11.23 -8.31 -3.47
CA LEU A 235 -10.88 -7.50 -2.29
C LEU A 235 -12.06 -7.39 -1.31
N GLU A 236 -13.25 -7.07 -1.81
CA GLU A 236 -14.44 -6.86 -0.98
C GLU A 236 -14.83 -8.14 -0.20
N LYS A 237 -14.86 -9.29 -0.88
CA LYS A 237 -15.10 -10.60 -0.23
C LYS A 237 -14.08 -10.96 0.83
N THR A 238 -12.83 -10.55 0.62
CA THR A 238 -11.75 -10.79 1.61
C THR A 238 -11.96 -9.91 2.85
N SER A 239 -12.38 -8.65 2.66
CA SER A 239 -12.68 -7.74 3.77
C SER A 239 -13.88 -8.16 4.62
N GLU A 240 -14.97 -8.65 4.01
CA GLU A 240 -16.16 -9.12 4.73
C GLU A 240 -15.87 -10.36 5.60
N ASN A 241 -14.92 -11.21 5.17
CA ASN A 241 -14.56 -12.42 5.92
C ASN A 241 -13.72 -12.09 7.17
N LEU A 242 -12.95 -11.00 7.13
CA LEU A 242 -12.16 -10.49 8.27
C LEU A 242 -13.02 -9.82 9.35
N ASP A 243 -14.13 -9.17 8.98
CA ASP A 243 -15.07 -8.55 9.94
C ASP A 243 -16.02 -9.56 10.62
N SER A 244 -16.00 -10.82 10.18
CA SER A 244 -16.88 -11.90 10.67
C SER A 244 -16.25 -12.82 11.72
N GLN A 245 -15.01 -12.56 12.15
CA GLN A 245 -14.29 -13.28 13.20
C GLN A 245 -13.88 -12.37 14.36
#